data_AF-A0A3L6RXI4-F1
#
_entry.id   AF-A0A3L6RXI4-F1
#
_cell.length_a   1.000
_cell.length_b   1.000
_cell.length_c   1.000
_cell.angle_alpha   90.00
_cell.angle_beta   90.00
_cell.angle_gamma   90.00
#
_symmetry.space_group_name_H-M   'P 1'
#
loop_
_entity.id
_entity.type
_entity.pdbx_description
1 polymer ?
#
loop_
_entity_poly.entity_id
_entity_poly.type
_entity_poly.pdbx_seq_one_letter_code
_entity_poly.pdbx_strand_id
1 'polypeptide(L)'
;MTPANGAAAPEAVAEAAVAPEVESEVDAFQRQVDDLVSKTDVLERRVNEVVDFYDGKKHGSGGRKGGRLGAYGRGMPDLMRQLGVILREITDDNDAWPFREPVDVVGLHLHDYYKLVS
;
A
#
# COMPACT_ATOMS: atom_id res chain seq x y z
N MET A 1 78.23 -22.06 -2.28
CA MET A 1 77.46 -23.25 -2.69
C MET A 1 76.68 -23.73 -1.48
N THR A 2 75.36 -23.52 -1.48
CA THR A 2 74.38 -24.23 -0.64
C THR A 2 74.22 -25.69 -1.15
N PRO A 3 73.67 -26.65 -0.38
CA PRO A 3 72.52 -26.45 0.52
C PRO A 3 72.62 -27.04 1.93
N ALA A 4 72.00 -26.32 2.85
CA ALA A 4 71.57 -26.82 4.14
C ALA A 4 70.21 -27.50 3.95
N ASN A 5 70.08 -28.73 4.43
CA ASN A 5 68.83 -29.45 4.55
C ASN A 5 68.66 -29.78 6.04
N GLY A 6 67.67 -29.17 6.68
CA GLY A 6 67.39 -29.30 8.10
C GLY A 6 65.89 -29.18 8.32
N ALA A 7 65.24 -30.33 8.44
CA ALA A 7 63.86 -30.42 8.88
C ALA A 7 63.78 -30.03 10.36
N ALA A 8 63.00 -29.00 10.67
CA ALA A 8 62.47 -28.73 12.00
C ALA A 8 60.98 -28.43 11.87
N ALA A 9 60.23 -29.01 12.79
CA ALA A 9 58.78 -29.13 12.86
C ALA A 9 58.07 -27.76 13.00
N PRO A 10 56.73 -27.72 12.79
CA PRO A 10 56.00 -26.50 12.50
C PRO A 10 55.82 -25.64 13.74
N GLU A 11 56.24 -24.37 13.67
CA GLU A 11 55.77 -23.36 14.61
C GLU A 11 54.26 -23.19 14.40
N ALA A 12 53.52 -23.63 15.42
CA ALA A 12 52.10 -23.43 15.55
C ALA A 12 51.80 -21.93 15.45
N VAL A 13 51.35 -21.49 14.28
CA VAL A 13 50.64 -20.22 14.14
C VAL A 13 49.36 -20.41 14.94
N ALA A 14 49.33 -19.77 16.09
CA ALA A 14 48.18 -19.73 16.98
C ALA A 14 46.95 -19.34 16.16
N GLU A 15 46.11 -20.34 15.94
CA GLU A 15 44.72 -20.20 15.58
C GLU A 15 44.07 -19.34 16.67
N ALA A 16 43.95 -18.04 16.39
CA ALA A 16 43.08 -17.16 17.13
C ALA A 16 41.65 -17.64 16.88
N ALA A 17 41.24 -18.61 17.69
CA ALA A 17 39.88 -19.05 17.83
C ALA A 17 39.02 -17.80 18.05
N VAL A 18 38.27 -17.42 17.01
CA VAL A 18 37.12 -16.54 17.15
C VAL A 18 36.17 -17.30 18.07
N ALA A 19 36.08 -16.86 19.32
CA ALA A 19 35.17 -17.43 20.30
C ALA A 19 33.73 -17.41 19.73
N PRO A 20 32.90 -18.44 19.96
CA PRO A 20 31.50 -18.37 19.60
C PRO A 20 30.85 -17.29 20.48
N GLU A 21 30.53 -16.14 19.90
CA GLU A 21 29.75 -15.11 20.58
C GLU A 21 28.39 -15.72 20.94
N VAL A 22 28.19 -15.99 22.23
CA VAL A 22 26.90 -16.41 22.77
C VAL A 22 26.01 -15.18 22.71
N GLU A 23 25.19 -15.06 21.66
CA GLU A 23 24.24 -13.95 21.52
C GLU A 23 23.40 -13.85 22.80
N SER A 24 23.45 -12.71 23.47
CA SER A 24 22.67 -12.54 24.70
C SER A 24 21.19 -12.45 24.34
N GLU A 25 20.32 -12.94 25.24
CA GLU A 25 18.86 -12.83 25.06
C GLU A 25 18.42 -11.37 24.86
N VAL A 26 19.18 -10.43 25.42
CA VAL A 26 19.01 -8.99 25.25
C VAL A 26 19.34 -8.54 23.82
N ASP A 27 20.41 -9.06 23.22
CA ASP A 27 20.77 -8.74 21.83
C ASP A 27 19.74 -9.30 20.83
N ALA A 28 19.24 -10.50 21.09
CA ALA A 28 18.16 -11.09 20.30
C ALA A 28 16.88 -10.26 20.40
N PHE A 29 16.52 -9.80 21.61
CA PHE A 29 15.38 -8.93 21.83
C PHE A 29 15.55 -7.56 21.15
N GLN A 30 16.74 -6.97 21.24
CA GLN A 30 17.04 -5.69 20.59
C GLN A 30 16.82 -5.78 19.07
N ARG A 31 17.32 -6.83 18.44
CA ARG A 31 17.10 -7.08 16.99
C ARG A 31 15.62 -7.25 16.66
N GLN A 32 14.84 -7.90 17.53
CA GLN A 32 13.39 -8.03 17.34
C GLN A 32 12.66 -6.70 17.44
N VAL A 33 13.06 -5.82 18.37
CA VAL A 33 12.52 -4.47 18.49
C VAL A 33 12.87 -3.65 17.26
N ASP A 34 14.12 -3.68 16.80
CA ASP A 34 14.56 -2.95 15.61
C ASP A 34 13.81 -3.42 14.34
N ASP A 35 13.60 -4.73 14.20
CA ASP A 35 12.79 -5.29 13.13
C ASP A 35 11.33 -4.79 13.20
N LEU A 36 10.74 -4.75 14.39
CA LEU A 36 9.37 -4.24 14.59
C LEU A 36 9.25 -2.74 14.28
N VAL A 37 10.24 -1.94 14.66
CA VAL A 37 10.29 -0.50 14.33
C VAL A 37 10.35 -0.34 12.81
N SER A 38 11.24 -1.08 12.14
CA SER A 38 11.35 -1.01 10.67
C SER A 38 10.05 -1.43 9.96
N LYS A 39 9.35 -2.44 10.49
CA LYS A 39 8.05 -2.89 9.98
C LYS A 39 6.97 -1.83 10.20
N THR A 40 7.01 -1.11 11.32
CA THR A 40 6.13 0.03 11.60
C THR A 40 6.35 1.16 10.59
N ASP A 41 7.60 1.52 10.31
CA ASP A 41 7.93 2.57 9.33
C ASP A 41 7.45 2.21 7.93
N VAL A 42 7.62 0.94 7.51
CA VAL A 42 7.10 0.44 6.23
C VAL A 42 5.58 0.52 6.19
N LEU A 43 4.91 0.16 7.28
CA LEU A 43 3.46 0.22 7.37
C LEU A 43 2.97 1.67 7.25
N GLU A 44 3.56 2.60 8.00
CA GLU A 44 3.22 4.03 7.93
C GLU A 44 3.35 4.56 6.50
N ARG A 45 4.48 4.26 5.84
CA ARG A 45 4.69 4.68 4.44
C ARG A 45 3.60 4.17 3.51
N ARG A 46 3.22 2.91 3.64
CA ARG A 46 2.18 2.29 2.79
C ARG A 46 0.78 2.81 3.10
N VAL A 47 0.49 3.08 4.38
CA VAL A 47 -0.78 3.69 4.79
C VAL A 47 -0.90 5.09 4.19
N ASN A 48 0.17 5.89 4.23
CA ASN A 48 0.18 7.23 3.64
C ASN A 48 -0.05 7.17 2.12
N GLU A 49 0.56 6.22 1.40
CA GLU A 49 0.30 6.02 -0.03
C GLU A 49 -1.18 5.71 -0.33
N VAL A 50 -1.81 4.88 0.52
CA VAL A 50 -3.25 4.58 0.39
C VAL A 50 -4.09 5.83 0.68
N VAL A 51 -3.79 6.58 1.74
CA VAL A 51 -4.50 7.82 2.07
C VAL A 51 -4.41 8.82 0.91
N ASP A 52 -3.21 9.05 0.38
CA ASP A 52 -2.98 9.95 -0.74
C ASP A 52 -3.72 9.53 -2.02
N PHE A 53 -3.88 8.22 -2.24
CA PHE A 53 -4.68 7.70 -3.35
C PHE A 53 -6.17 8.07 -3.23
N TYR A 54 -6.73 8.02 -2.03
CA TYR A 54 -8.12 8.40 -1.79
C TYR A 54 -8.32 9.92 -1.78
N ASP A 55 -7.36 10.67 -1.22
CA ASP A 55 -7.39 12.13 -1.22
C ASP A 55 -7.02 12.74 -2.59
N GLY A 56 -6.42 11.96 -3.48
CA GLY A 56 -5.92 12.41 -4.78
C GLY A 56 -4.70 13.35 -4.69
N LYS A 57 -3.99 13.34 -3.55
CA LYS A 57 -2.84 14.21 -3.30
C LYS A 57 -1.58 13.58 -3.89
N LYS A 58 -1.04 14.16 -4.97
CA LYS A 58 0.20 13.65 -5.58
C LYS A 58 1.43 13.99 -4.76
N HIS A 59 2.20 12.98 -4.34
CA HIS A 59 3.56 13.15 -3.86
C HIS A 59 4.56 13.18 -5.03
N GLY A 60 5.08 14.38 -5.34
CA GLY A 60 6.33 14.55 -6.09
C GLY A 60 6.22 14.97 -7.57
N SER A 61 7.06 15.95 -7.93
CA SER A 61 7.50 16.36 -9.27
C SER A 61 6.55 17.20 -10.13
N GLY A 62 6.65 18.53 -9.97
CA GLY A 62 7.13 19.44 -11.02
C GLY A 62 6.44 19.42 -12.40
N GLY A 63 5.77 20.53 -12.72
CA GLY A 63 5.83 21.12 -14.06
C GLY A 63 4.65 20.89 -15.01
N ARG A 64 4.16 22.04 -15.50
CA ARG A 64 3.48 22.28 -16.80
C ARG A 64 1.98 21.96 -16.91
N LYS A 65 1.20 23.04 -16.76
CA LYS A 65 0.27 23.60 -17.76
C LYS A 65 -0.20 22.65 -18.88
N GLY A 66 -1.50 22.36 -18.87
CA GLY A 66 -2.31 22.14 -20.07
C GLY A 66 -2.34 20.70 -20.60
N GLY A 67 -3.55 20.18 -20.79
CA GLY A 67 -3.75 18.95 -21.57
C GLY A 67 -5.06 18.27 -21.22
N ARG A 68 -6.09 18.52 -22.03
CA ARG A 68 -7.29 17.69 -22.06
C ARG A 68 -6.92 16.26 -22.47
N LEU A 69 -7.61 15.29 -21.88
CA LEU A 69 -7.61 13.86 -22.18
C LEU A 69 -6.32 13.09 -21.86
N GLY A 70 -6.35 12.39 -20.71
CA GLY A 70 -5.45 11.29 -20.37
C GLY A 70 -6.16 10.41 -19.35
N ALA A 71 -6.64 9.25 -19.80
CA ALA A 71 -7.63 8.45 -19.11
C ALA A 71 -7.07 7.71 -17.87
N TYR A 72 -7.86 7.68 -16.78
CA TYR A 72 -7.79 6.81 -15.57
C TYR A 72 -6.59 6.84 -14.61
N GLY A 73 -5.65 7.78 -14.69
CA GLY A 73 -4.38 7.67 -13.93
C GLY A 73 -4.27 8.28 -12.52
N ARG A 74 -5.35 8.56 -11.76
CA ARG A 74 -5.28 9.56 -10.67
C ARG A 74 -6.28 9.37 -9.49
N GLY A 75 -6.32 8.21 -8.85
CA GLY A 75 -6.96 8.07 -7.52
C GLY A 75 -8.50 8.06 -7.49
N MET A 76 -9.07 7.88 -6.30
CA MET A 76 -10.52 7.84 -6.04
C MET A 76 -11.27 9.11 -6.52
N PRO A 77 -10.73 10.34 -6.39
CA PRO A 77 -11.48 11.54 -6.78
C PRO A 77 -11.81 11.61 -8.27
N ASP A 78 -10.90 11.14 -9.13
CA ASP A 78 -11.14 11.10 -10.57
C ASP A 78 -12.12 10.00 -10.97
N LEU A 79 -12.10 8.85 -10.27
CA LEU A 79 -13.13 7.81 -10.44
C LEU A 79 -14.51 8.33 -10.05
N MET A 80 -14.63 9.02 -8.91
CA MET A 80 -15.89 9.63 -8.46
C MET A 80 -16.39 10.69 -9.45
N ARG A 81 -15.50 11.46 -10.08
CA ARG A 81 -15.87 12.40 -11.15
C ARG A 81 -16.39 11.67 -12.38
N GLN A 82 -15.71 10.62 -12.85
CA GLN A 82 -16.17 9.83 -13.99
C GLN A 82 -17.53 9.18 -13.72
N LEU A 83 -17.69 8.59 -12.54
CA LEU A 83 -18.95 7.98 -12.10
C LEU A 83 -20.05 9.04 -11.99
N GLY A 84 -19.74 10.23 -11.50
CA GLY A 84 -20.68 11.35 -11.48
C GLY A 84 -21.12 11.83 -12.86
N VAL A 85 -20.25 11.78 -13.87
CA VAL A 85 -20.64 12.09 -15.27
C VAL A 85 -21.60 11.03 -15.81
N ILE A 86 -21.28 9.75 -15.61
CA ILE A 86 -22.12 8.63 -16.06
C ILE A 86 -23.49 8.65 -15.36
N LEU A 87 -23.51 8.84 -14.04
CA LEU A 87 -24.76 8.97 -13.29
C LEU A 87 -25.60 10.12 -13.82
N ARG A 88 -25.01 11.30 -14.06
CA ARG A 88 -25.74 12.45 -14.60
C ARG A 88 -26.36 12.12 -15.96
N GLU A 89 -25.57 11.53 -16.86
CA GLU A 89 -26.03 11.12 -18.20
C GLU A 89 -27.23 10.17 -18.11
N ILE A 90 -27.14 9.11 -17.30
CA ILE A 90 -28.23 8.13 -17.14
C ILE A 90 -29.45 8.76 -16.45
N THR A 91 -29.24 9.63 -15.45
CA THR A 91 -30.36 10.26 -14.73
C THR A 91 -31.06 11.33 -15.54
N ASP A 92 -30.39 11.96 -16.51
CA ASP A 92 -30.94 13.04 -17.34
C ASP A 92 -31.89 12.51 -18.44
N ASP A 93 -31.89 11.20 -18.70
CA ASP A 93 -32.81 10.58 -19.65
C ASP A 93 -34.29 10.80 -19.27
N ASN A 94 -35.14 11.00 -20.29
CA ASN A 94 -36.58 11.23 -20.09
C ASN A 94 -37.27 10.09 -19.33
N ASP A 95 -36.74 8.87 -19.42
CA ASP A 95 -37.31 7.67 -18.80
C ASP A 95 -36.71 7.37 -17.42
N ALA A 96 -35.73 8.16 -16.96
CA ALA A 96 -35.07 7.95 -15.68
C ALA A 96 -35.81 8.57 -14.49
N TRP A 97 -36.88 9.33 -14.74
CA TRP A 97 -37.66 10.01 -13.70
C TRP A 97 -38.12 9.10 -12.52
N PRO A 98 -38.48 7.80 -12.71
CA PRO A 98 -38.91 6.94 -11.60
C PRO A 98 -37.78 6.61 -10.61
N PHE A 99 -36.51 6.78 -11.01
CA PHE A 99 -35.34 6.41 -10.22
C PHE A 99 -34.68 7.60 -9.53
N ARG A 100 -35.22 8.82 -9.71
CA ARG A 100 -34.66 10.05 -9.11
C ARG A 100 -35.08 10.24 -7.66
N GLU A 101 -36.20 9.66 -7.26
CA GLU A 101 -36.76 9.74 -5.92
C GLU A 101 -37.01 8.33 -5.35
N PRO A 102 -36.97 8.16 -4.03
CA PRO A 102 -37.34 6.89 -3.41
C PRO A 102 -38.80 6.54 -3.73
N VAL A 103 -39.08 5.24 -3.89
CA VAL A 103 -40.42 4.76 -4.21
C VAL A 103 -41.39 5.07 -3.07
N ASP A 104 -42.44 5.85 -3.35
CA ASP A 104 -43.53 6.09 -2.42
C ASP A 104 -44.47 4.88 -2.36
N VAL A 105 -44.13 3.94 -1.49
CA VAL A 105 -44.90 2.71 -1.28
C VAL A 105 -46.31 2.95 -0.76
N VAL A 106 -46.55 4.05 -0.03
CA VAL A 106 -47.84 4.36 0.56
C VAL A 106 -48.76 4.97 -0.49
N GLY A 107 -48.28 5.97 -1.24
CA GLY A 107 -49.03 6.58 -2.33
C GLY A 107 -49.34 5.61 -3.46
N LEU A 108 -48.41 4.70 -3.77
CA LEU A 108 -48.56 3.69 -4.82
C LEU A 108 -49.26 2.40 -4.36
N HIS A 109 -49.60 2.27 -3.08
CA HIS A 109 -50.25 1.08 -2.50
C HIS A 109 -49.47 -0.23 -2.74
N LEU A 110 -48.14 -0.17 -2.67
CA LEU A 110 -47.23 -1.30 -2.90
C LEU A 110 -46.93 -2.03 -1.58
N HIS A 111 -47.89 -2.84 -1.12
CA HIS A 111 -47.83 -3.52 0.18
C HIS A 111 -46.72 -4.57 0.33
N ASP A 112 -46.19 -5.05 -0.79
CA ASP A 112 -45.17 -6.10 -0.85
C ASP A 112 -43.81 -5.58 -1.35
N TYR A 113 -43.65 -4.26 -1.54
CA TYR A 113 -42.42 -3.65 -2.07
C TYR A 113 -41.17 -4.13 -1.32
N TYR A 114 -41.14 -4.00 0.01
CA TYR A 114 -40.02 -4.44 0.85
C TYR A 114 -39.92 -5.96 1.04
N LYS A 115 -40.93 -6.73 0.62
CA LYS A 115 -40.84 -8.19 0.59
C LYS A 115 -40.10 -8.69 -0.64
N LEU A 116 -40.20 -7.95 -1.74
CA LEU A 116 -39.60 -8.30 -3.03
C LEU A 116 -38.23 -7.64 -3.23
N VAL A 117 -38.05 -6.41 -2.72
CA VAL A 117 -36.81 -5.64 -2.79
C VAL A 117 -36.29 -5.49 -1.36
N SER A 118 -35.29 -6.30 -1.00
CA SER A 118 -34.65 -6.33 0.32
C SER A 118 -33.21 -5.84 0.28
#